data_AF-A0ABD7Z077-F1
#
_entry.id   AF-A0ABD7Z077-F1
#
_cell.length_a   1.000
_cell.length_b   1.000
_cell.length_c   1.000
_cell.angle_alpha   90.00
_cell.angle_beta   90.00
_cell.angle_gamma   90.00
#
_symmetry.space_group_name_H-M   'P 1'
#
loop_
_entity.id
_entity.type
_entity.pdbx_description
1 polymer ?
#
loop_
_entity_poly.entity_id
_entity_poly.type
_entity_poly.pdbx_seq_one_letter_code
_entity_poly.pdbx_strand_id
1 'polypeptide(L)'
;MENCRVNVKIYWTPIQQGGKKTLPLNIKYYVITKPMEGKNGDISSWSLVLNVKSYELVESTQRIGLGEAYFLMEDAPSFLLKKGFMMNIYEGPKLVGTVEVL
;
A
#
# COMPACT_ATOMS: atom_id res chain seq x y z
N MET A 1 7.99 -7.69 18.50
CA MET A 1 6.81 -7.02 17.91
C MET A 1 6.60 -7.57 16.52
N GLU A 2 5.62 -8.46 16.36
CA GLU A 2 5.22 -8.91 15.02
C GLU A 2 4.26 -7.88 14.45
N ASN A 3 4.76 -7.02 13.56
CA ASN A 3 3.88 -6.30 12.66
C ASN A 3 3.15 -7.35 11.83
N CYS A 4 1.82 -7.43 11.98
CA CYS A 4 1.00 -8.40 11.25
C CYS A 4 1.12 -8.12 9.75
N ARG A 5 1.99 -8.88 9.08
CA ARG A 5 2.20 -8.78 7.63
C ARG A 5 1.08 -9.50 6.93
N VAL A 6 0.50 -8.83 5.94
CA VAL A 6 -0.56 -9.40 5.13
C VAL A 6 -0.13 -9.46 3.67
N ASN A 7 -0.57 -10.49 2.97
CA ASN A 7 -0.41 -10.55 1.53
C ASN A 7 -1.32 -9.54 0.87
N VAL A 8 -0.82 -8.87 -0.16
CA VAL A 8 -1.56 -7.82 -0.85
C VAL A 8 -1.41 -7.91 -2.36
N LYS A 9 -2.46 -7.44 -3.05
CA LYS A 9 -2.42 -7.03 -4.44
C LYS A 9 -2.31 -5.50 -4.52
N ILE A 10 -1.52 -4.99 -5.45
CA ILE A 10 -1.26 -3.56 -5.60
C ILE A 10 -1.64 -3.13 -7.01
N TYR A 11 -2.69 -2.33 -7.13
CA TYR A 11 -3.12 -1.72 -8.39
C TYR A 11 -2.37 -0.40 -8.56
N TRP A 12 -1.29 -0.41 -9.35
CA TRP A 12 -0.48 0.78 -9.55
C TRP A 12 -1.20 1.80 -10.42
N THR A 13 -1.14 3.07 -10.03
CA THR A 13 -1.61 4.16 -10.88
C THR A 13 -0.85 4.13 -12.23
N PRO A 14 -1.54 4.26 -13.38
CA PRO A 14 -0.89 4.33 -14.68
C PRO A 14 0.11 5.49 -14.77
N ILE A 15 1.21 5.31 -15.50
CA ILE A 15 2.27 6.33 -15.63
C ILE A 15 1.71 7.64 -16.19
N GLN A 16 0.77 7.57 -17.13
CA GLN A 16 0.13 8.71 -17.77
C GLN A 16 -0.74 9.52 -16.81
N GLN A 17 -1.22 8.90 -15.72
CA GLN A 17 -2.00 9.54 -14.66
C GLN A 17 -1.10 9.98 -13.48
N GLY A 18 0.21 10.01 -13.70
CA GLY A 18 1.20 10.37 -12.69
C GLY A 18 1.73 9.18 -11.90
N GLY A 19 1.42 7.92 -12.23
CA GLY A 19 1.98 6.76 -11.53
C GLY A 19 3.52 6.67 -11.51
N LYS A 20 4.05 5.71 -10.77
CA LYS A 20 5.51 5.50 -10.69
C LYS A 20 6.09 5.06 -12.03
N LYS A 21 7.18 5.67 -12.50
CA LYS A 21 7.88 5.17 -13.70
C LYS A 21 8.49 3.79 -13.42
N THR A 22 9.26 3.68 -12.33
CA THR A 22 9.90 2.44 -11.86
C THR A 22 9.19 1.93 -10.61
N LEU A 23 8.82 0.64 -10.60
CA LEU A 23 8.19 -0.01 -9.45
C LEU A 23 9.25 -0.50 -8.44
N PRO A 24 8.98 -0.40 -7.12
CA PRO A 24 9.95 -0.70 -6.08
C PRO A 24 9.98 -2.21 -5.76
N LEU A 25 10.52 -3.00 -6.70
CA LEU A 25 10.66 -4.45 -6.55
C LEU A 25 11.72 -4.83 -5.51
N ASN A 26 11.40 -5.80 -4.65
CA ASN A 26 12.28 -6.42 -3.66
C ASN A 26 12.99 -5.44 -2.71
N ILE A 27 12.41 -4.26 -2.50
CA ILE A 27 12.86 -3.27 -1.54
C ILE A 27 11.72 -2.89 -0.60
N LYS A 28 12.05 -2.35 0.58
CA LYS A 28 11.05 -1.74 1.46
C LYS A 28 10.59 -0.44 0.84
N TYR A 29 9.32 -0.39 0.50
CA TYR A 29 8.69 0.78 -0.09
C TYR A 29 7.75 1.44 0.92
N TYR A 30 8.00 2.71 1.24
CA TYR A 30 7.27 3.44 2.26
C TYR A 30 6.26 4.38 1.60
N VAL A 31 4.99 4.20 1.94
CA VAL A 31 3.88 5.04 1.47
C VAL A 31 3.03 5.48 2.65
N ILE A 32 2.17 6.47 2.42
CA ILE A 32 1.18 6.90 3.41
C ILE A 32 -0.24 6.59 2.93
N THR A 33 -1.13 6.39 3.89
CA THR A 33 -2.57 6.26 3.64
C THR A 33 -3.26 7.62 3.66
N LYS A 34 -4.55 7.64 3.31
CA LYS A 34 -5.43 8.72 3.79
C LYS A 34 -5.52 8.69 5.32
N PRO A 35 -5.95 9.80 5.96
CA PRO A 35 -6.25 9.80 7.38
C PRO A 35 -7.24 8.69 7.75
N MET A 36 -6.88 7.88 8.74
CA MET A 36 -7.72 6.82 9.30
C MET A 36 -7.54 6.82 10.82
N GLU A 37 -8.57 6.37 11.53
CA GLU A 37 -8.52 6.21 12.98
C GLU A 37 -7.60 5.05 13.36
N GLY A 38 -6.62 5.29 14.23
CA GLY A 38 -5.72 4.29 14.80
C GLY A 38 -6.34 3.54 15.98
N LYS A 39 -5.54 2.72 16.66
CA LYS A 39 -5.99 1.90 17.80
C LYS A 39 -6.51 2.73 18.98
N ASN A 40 -5.95 3.92 19.19
CA ASN A 40 -6.26 4.79 20.33
C ASN A 40 -7.23 5.92 19.98
N GLY A 41 -7.85 5.90 18.79
CA GLY A 41 -8.75 6.95 18.31
C GLY A 41 -8.07 8.10 17.56
N ASP A 42 -6.74 8.10 17.47
CA ASP A 42 -6.00 9.13 16.75
C ASP A 42 -6.26 9.04 15.24
N ILE A 43 -6.69 10.14 14.63
CA ILE A 43 -6.87 10.23 13.18
C ILE A 43 -5.56 10.74 12.57
N SER A 44 -4.89 9.90 11.80
CA SER A 44 -3.61 10.23 11.16
C SER A 44 -3.45 9.53 9.82
N SER A 45 -2.57 10.08 8.98
CA SER A 45 -2.07 9.37 7.81
C SER A 45 -0.97 8.41 8.26
N TRP A 46 -1.18 7.12 8.03
CA TRP A 46 -0.29 6.09 8.58
C TRP A 46 0.73 5.65 7.54
N SER A 47 1.98 5.47 7.97
CA SER A 47 3.02 4.88 7.12
C SER A 47 2.78 3.38 6.94
N LEU A 48 2.59 2.97 5.69
CA LEU A 48 2.48 1.58 5.27
C LEU A 48 3.78 1.18 4.57
N VAL A 49 4.35 0.05 4.99
CA VAL A 49 5.49 -0.56 4.33
C VAL A 49 4.98 -1.61 3.36
N LEU A 50 5.38 -1.48 2.10
CA LEU A 50 5.12 -2.44 1.03
C LEU A 50 6.41 -3.15 0.65
N ASN A 51 6.32 -4.47 0.48
CA ASN A 51 7.39 -5.32 -0.03
C ASN A 51 6.90 -5.96 -1.32
N VAL A 52 7.11 -5.26 -2.44
CA VAL A 52 6.62 -5.69 -3.75
C VAL A 52 7.51 -6.83 -4.26
N LYS A 53 6.93 -8.00 -4.50
CA LYS A 53 7.66 -9.22 -4.91
C LYS A 53 7.65 -9.41 -6.41
N SER A 54 6.52 -9.14 -7.03
CA SER A 54 6.33 -9.25 -8.48
C SER A 54 5.33 -8.22 -8.96
N TYR A 55 5.28 -8.01 -10.27
CA TYR A 55 4.18 -7.34 -10.92
C TYR A 55 3.97 -7.90 -12.33
N GLU A 56 2.77 -7.72 -12.85
CA GLU A 56 2.40 -7.98 -14.24
C GLU A 56 1.85 -6.70 -14.88
N LEU A 57 1.96 -6.62 -16.21
CA LEU A 57 1.34 -5.56 -17.01
C LEU A 57 0.02 -6.10 -17.58
N VAL A 58 -1.07 -5.42 -17.26
CA VAL A 58 -2.43 -5.73 -17.67
C VAL A 58 -2.95 -4.58 -18.54
N GLU A 59 -3.71 -4.90 -19.59
CA GLU A 59 -4.37 -3.90 -20.46
C GLU A 59 -3.41 -2.78 -20.95
N SER A 60 -2.17 -3.14 -21.27
CA SER A 60 -1.09 -2.27 -21.80
C SER A 60 -0.62 -1.10 -20.92
N THR A 61 -1.38 -0.68 -19.90
CA THR A 61 -1.06 0.50 -19.08
C THR A 61 -1.15 0.27 -17.58
N GLN A 62 -1.94 -0.71 -17.15
CA GLN A 62 -2.13 -1.01 -15.73
C GLN A 62 -1.08 -2.01 -15.28
N ARG A 63 -0.40 -1.73 -14.17
CA ARG A 63 0.49 -2.71 -13.54
C ARG A 63 -0.15 -3.20 -12.26
N ILE A 64 -0.15 -4.52 -12.07
CA ILE A 64 -0.68 -5.16 -10.87
C ILE A 64 0.47 -5.85 -10.16
N GLY A 65 0.79 -5.40 -8.95
CA GLY A 65 1.82 -5.96 -8.09
C GLY A 65 1.27 -6.99 -7.10
N LEU A 66 2.12 -7.90 -6.67
CA LEU A 66 1.89 -8.80 -5.55
C LEU A 66 3.01 -8.63 -4.51
N GLY A 67 2.66 -8.74 -3.24
CA GLY A 67 3.65 -8.62 -2.17
C GLY A 67 3.05 -8.66 -0.78
N GLU A 68 3.76 -8.04 0.16
CA GLU A 68 3.35 -7.97 1.57
C GLU A 68 3.19 -6.51 2.00
N ALA A 69 2.27 -6.26 2.92
CA ALA A 69 2.07 -4.96 3.55
C ALA A 69 2.02 -5.07 5.08
N TYR A 70 2.50 -4.04 5.76
CA TYR A 70 2.27 -3.84 7.20
C TYR A 70 2.42 -2.36 7.56
N PHE A 71 1.70 -1.91 8.60
CA PHE A 71 1.90 -0.55 9.12
C PHE A 71 3.20 -0.45 9.91
N LEU A 72 3.91 0.66 9.76
CA LEU A 72 5.18 0.88 10.45
C LEU A 72 5.00 1.15 11.95
N MET A 73 3.93 1.85 12.32
CA MET A 73 3.64 2.30 13.68
C MET A 73 2.75 1.31 14.42
N GLU A 74 2.96 1.15 15.73
CA GLU A 74 2.19 0.22 16.56
C GLU A 74 0.71 0.63 16.72
N ASP A 75 0.44 1.93 16.83
CA ASP A 75 -0.91 2.48 17.00
C ASP A 75 -1.69 2.58 15.68
N ALA A 76 -1.06 2.26 14.55
CA ALA A 76 -1.72 2.26 13.26
C ALA A 76 -2.84 1.22 13.20
N PRO A 77 -3.84 1.40 12.31
CA PRO A 77 -5.01 0.54 12.25
C PRO A 77 -4.75 -0.80 11.55
N SER A 78 -3.79 -1.58 12.06
CA SER A 78 -3.47 -2.92 11.56
C SER A 78 -4.68 -3.87 11.63
N PHE A 79 -5.63 -3.59 12.53
CA PHE A 79 -6.90 -4.34 12.62
C PHE A 79 -7.81 -4.18 11.40
N LEU A 80 -7.58 -3.17 10.55
CA LEU A 80 -8.28 -2.99 9.28
C LEU A 80 -7.68 -3.85 8.15
N LEU A 81 -6.46 -4.37 8.30
CA LEU A 81 -5.78 -5.20 7.30
C LEU A 81 -6.40 -6.62 7.22
N LYS A 82 -7.68 -6.69 6.91
CA LYS A 82 -8.47 -7.91 6.71
C LYS A 82 -8.66 -8.15 5.22
N LYS A 83 -8.77 -9.40 4.81
CA LYS A 83 -9.02 -9.81 3.42
C LYS A 83 -10.15 -8.98 2.78
N GLY A 84 -9.91 -8.46 1.58
CA GLY A 84 -10.82 -7.59 0.82
C GLY A 84 -10.75 -6.12 1.23
N PHE A 85 -10.06 -5.75 2.30
CA PHE A 85 -9.85 -4.35 2.64
C PHE A 85 -8.99 -3.67 1.58
N MET A 86 -9.44 -2.50 1.14
CA MET A 86 -8.77 -1.70 0.12
C MET A 86 -8.39 -0.33 0.67
N MET A 87 -7.22 0.15 0.28
CA MET A 87 -6.78 1.50 0.63
C MET A 87 -5.94 2.13 -0.47
N ASN A 88 -6.12 3.43 -0.67
CA ASN A 88 -5.25 4.21 -1.54
C ASN A 88 -3.91 4.49 -0.83
N ILE A 89 -2.84 4.43 -1.60
CA ILE A 89 -1.47 4.71 -1.13
C ILE A 89 -0.86 5.90 -1.85
N TYR A 90 -0.08 6.68 -1.11
CA TYR A 90 0.43 7.97 -1.56
C TYR A 90 1.93 8.15 -1.28
N GLU A 91 2.59 8.91 -2.16
CA GLU A 91 3.91 9.53 -1.93
C GLU A 91 3.71 11.03 -1.74
N GLY A 92 3.74 11.51 -0.50
CA GLY A 92 3.29 12.87 -0.20
C GLY A 92 1.83 13.05 -0.67
N PRO A 93 1.49 14.07 -1.48
CA PRO A 93 0.13 14.28 -1.98
C PRO A 93 -0.24 13.36 -3.17
N LYS A 94 0.72 12.62 -3.71
CA LYS A 94 0.59 11.94 -5.00
C LYS A 94 0.03 10.53 -4.83
N LEU A 95 -1.11 10.23 -5.44
CA LEU A 95 -1.65 8.87 -5.51
C LEU A 95 -0.73 8.00 -6.37
N VAL A 96 -0.25 6.88 -5.80
CA VAL A 96 0.64 5.94 -6.51
C VAL A 96 0.02 4.57 -6.75
N GLY A 97 -1.07 4.25 -6.05
CA GLY A 97 -1.84 3.04 -6.30
C GLY A 97 -2.92 2.79 -5.26
N THR A 98 -3.54 1.63 -5.38
CA THR A 98 -4.50 1.07 -4.42
C THR A 98 -3.99 -0.30 -3.98
N VAL A 99 -4.02 -0.56 -2.69
CA VAL A 99 -3.64 -1.84 -2.08
C VAL A 99 -4.91 -2.58 -1.68
N GLU A 100 -5.00 -3.85 -2.03
CA GLU A 100 -6.05 -4.78 -1.61
C GLU A 100 -5.41 -5.90 -0.78
N VAL A 101 -5.97 -6.18 0.39
CA VAL A 101 -5.53 -7.29 1.25
C VAL A 101 -6.12 -8.61 0.75
N LEU A 102 -5.28 -9.64 0.61
CA LEU A 102 -5.64 -10.96 0.06
C LEU A 102 -6.07 -11.99 1.11
#